data_AF-A0A3A2ZIY0-F1
#
_entry.id   AF-A0A3A2ZIY0-F1
#
_cell.length_a   1.000
_cell.length_b   1.000
_cell.length_c   1.000
_cell.angle_alpha   90.00
_cell.angle_beta   90.00
_cell.angle_gamma   90.00
#
_symmetry.space_group_name_H-M   'P 1'
#
loop_
_entity.id
_entity.type
_entity.pdbx_description
1 polymer ?
#
loop_
_entity_poly.entity_id
_entity_poly.type
_entity_poly.pdbx_seq_one_letter_code
_entity_poly.pdbx_strand_id
1 'polypeptide(L)'
;MTTQHNTENRLLSPRCDVCSKTENLMRCTRCKVKLYCSRDHQTADFPAHKSACGVVAKKRTALENAEQKIRTGPGDFPYLPVNASDNAGRAFWNRPEARDYIRERTAFIEALDKVNTYDTVDAQLEHVMGLLRLYRGDNMKLRNWAPSLMLRLNRDQECYDFIKWWINMSYEDYNPENMGRYLNIKNANAFERDPVELTGLFTPLAHITTFTLLKVKLLLDLMLCKIRRV
;
A
#
# COMPACT_ATOMS: atom_id res chain seq x y z
N MET A 1 -34.64 19.50 12.23
CA MET A 1 -33.39 19.10 12.90
C MET A 1 -33.38 17.59 13.02
N THR A 2 -32.73 16.89 12.09
CA THR A 2 -32.31 15.49 12.22
C THR A 2 -31.35 15.23 11.07
N THR A 3 -30.06 15.52 11.30
CA THR A 3 -28.99 15.05 10.43
C THR A 3 -28.94 13.53 10.55
N GLN A 4 -29.43 12.82 9.54
CA GLN A 4 -29.09 11.42 9.34
C GLN A 4 -27.58 11.34 9.15
N HIS A 5 -26.85 11.04 10.22
CA HIS A 5 -25.48 10.56 10.09
C HIS A 5 -25.58 9.18 9.46
N ASN A 6 -25.42 9.16 8.14
CA ASN A 6 -25.27 7.94 7.38
C ASN A 6 -23.99 7.25 7.87
N THR A 7 -24.14 6.30 8.78
CA THR A 7 -23.09 5.39 9.26
C THR A 7 -22.73 4.34 8.21
N GLU A 8 -22.90 4.65 6.93
CA GLU A 8 -22.51 3.78 5.85
C GLU A 8 -21.15 4.23 5.31
N ASN A 9 -20.19 3.32 5.50
CA ASN A 9 -18.88 3.25 4.89
C ASN A 9 -17.69 3.81 5.73
N ARG A 10 -17.22 2.99 6.69
CA ARG A 10 -15.94 3.16 7.39
C ARG A 10 -14.70 2.92 6.52
N LEU A 11 -14.87 2.66 5.22
CA LEU A 11 -13.76 2.46 4.29
C LEU A 11 -13.14 3.80 3.90
N LEU A 12 -11.83 3.81 3.67
CA LEU A 12 -11.19 5.02 3.19
C LEU A 12 -11.68 5.30 1.78
N SER A 13 -12.15 6.53 1.57
CA SER A 13 -12.51 7.08 0.26
C SER A 13 -11.98 8.52 0.15
N PRO A 14 -11.73 9.02 -1.07
CA PRO A 14 -11.37 10.42 -1.29
C PRO A 14 -12.48 11.34 -0.74
N ARG A 15 -12.14 12.15 0.26
CA ARG A 15 -13.08 13.06 0.92
C ARG A 15 -12.36 14.22 1.56
N CYS A 16 -13.07 15.31 1.82
CA CYS A 16 -12.55 16.44 2.56
C CYS A 16 -12.18 16.04 3.99
N ASP A 17 -10.96 16.35 4.41
CA ASP A 17 -10.44 16.05 5.76
C ASP A 17 -11.14 16.83 6.88
N VAL A 18 -12.02 17.79 6.56
CA VAL A 18 -12.77 18.61 7.51
C VAL A 18 -14.25 18.23 7.55
N CYS A 19 -14.93 18.17 6.40
CA CYS A 19 -16.38 17.96 6.33
C CYS A 19 -16.80 16.62 5.70
N SER A 20 -15.85 15.78 5.28
CA SER A 20 -16.11 14.51 4.59
C SER A 20 -16.87 14.57 3.26
N LYS A 21 -17.09 15.77 2.69
CA LYS A 21 -17.63 15.92 1.33
C LYS A 21 -16.72 15.22 0.32
N THR A 22 -17.26 14.57 -0.70
CA THR A 22 -16.51 13.79 -1.71
C THR A 22 -16.36 14.50 -3.05
N GLU A 23 -17.03 15.63 -3.25
CA GLU A 23 -17.02 16.39 -4.51
C GLU A 23 -16.09 17.62 -4.42
N ASN A 24 -15.63 18.08 -5.59
CA ASN A 24 -14.82 19.31 -5.75
C ASN A 24 -13.59 19.34 -4.83
N LEU A 25 -12.91 18.20 -4.73
CA LEU A 25 -11.76 18.05 -3.85
C LEU A 25 -10.50 18.64 -4.49
N MET A 26 -9.80 19.44 -3.71
CA MET A 26 -8.47 19.97 -3.99
C MET A 26 -7.45 19.36 -3.03
N ARG A 27 -6.29 18.99 -3.57
CA ARG A 27 -5.17 18.50 -2.77
C ARG A 27 -4.40 19.66 -2.14
N CYS A 28 -3.88 19.45 -0.94
CA CYS A 28 -2.86 20.32 -0.37
C CYS A 28 -1.69 20.45 -1.36
N THR A 29 -1.40 21.67 -1.82
CA THR A 29 -0.37 21.91 -2.86
C THR A 29 1.03 21.49 -2.41
N ARG A 30 1.30 21.54 -1.11
CA ARG A 30 2.60 21.17 -0.53
C ARG A 30 2.77 19.66 -0.40
N CYS A 31 1.95 18.98 0.40
CA CYS A 31 2.13 17.55 0.67
C CYS A 31 1.45 16.64 -0.36
N LYS A 32 0.42 17.12 -1.07
CA LYS A 32 -0.40 16.40 -2.07
C LYS A 32 -1.18 15.18 -1.53
N VAL A 33 -1.33 15.03 -0.22
CA VAL A 33 -1.92 13.82 0.40
C VAL A 33 -3.09 14.09 1.36
N LYS A 34 -3.49 15.36 1.48
CA LYS A 34 -4.71 15.80 2.14
C LYS A 34 -5.65 16.46 1.15
N LEU A 35 -6.95 16.24 1.34
CA LEU A 35 -8.02 16.67 0.44
C LEU A 35 -8.96 17.64 1.15
N TYR A 36 -9.33 18.71 0.46
CA TYR A 36 -10.25 19.71 0.98
C TYR A 36 -11.27 20.07 -0.10
N CYS A 37 -12.50 20.39 0.26
CA CYS A 37 -13.47 20.90 -0.72
C CYS A 37 -13.36 22.42 -0.96
N SER A 38 -12.55 23.13 -0.16
CA SER A 38 -12.34 24.58 -0.25
C SER A 38 -11.03 25.02 0.41
N ARG A 39 -10.59 26.25 0.11
CA ARG A 39 -9.43 26.89 0.77
C ARG A 39 -9.69 27.18 2.25
N ASP A 40 -10.94 27.40 2.64
CA ASP A 40 -11.30 27.66 4.03
C ASP A 40 -11.06 26.41 4.90
N HIS A 41 -11.49 25.24 4.42
CA HIS A 41 -11.20 23.98 5.11
C HIS A 41 -9.71 23.65 5.16
N GLN A 42 -8.97 23.96 4.09
CA GLN A 42 -7.52 23.81 4.11
C GLN A 42 -6.87 24.72 5.17
N THR A 43 -7.30 25.98 5.27
CA THR A 43 -6.78 26.95 6.25
C THR A 43 -7.13 26.54 7.67
N ALA A 44 -8.36 26.08 7.89
CA ALA A 44 -8.84 25.62 9.19
C ALA A 44 -8.09 24.37 9.69
N ASP A 45 -7.78 23.41 8.81
CA ASP A 45 -7.02 22.20 9.18
C ASP A 45 -5.50 22.46 9.27
N PHE A 46 -5.00 23.56 8.70
CA PHE A 46 -3.56 23.81 8.58
C PHE A 46 -2.79 23.75 9.92
N PRO A 47 -3.27 24.34 11.04
CA PRO A 47 -2.55 24.25 12.32
C PRO A 47 -2.27 22.81 12.76
N ALA A 48 -3.24 21.90 12.58
CA ALA A 48 -3.09 20.48 12.90
C ALA A 48 -2.26 19.73 11.82
N HIS A 49 -2.46 20.07 10.55
CA HIS A 49 -1.78 19.44 9.42
C HIS A 49 -0.30 19.84 9.26
N LYS A 50 0.10 21.04 9.71
CA LYS A 50 1.38 21.70 9.39
C LYS A 50 2.61 20.81 9.57
N SER A 51 2.70 20.11 10.70
CA SER A 51 3.85 19.26 11.03
C SER A 51 3.97 18.10 10.03
N ALA A 52 2.91 17.32 9.89
CA ALA A 52 2.87 16.20 8.95
C ALA A 52 3.05 16.65 7.49
N CYS A 53 2.44 17.78 7.11
CA CYS A 53 2.59 18.40 5.79
C CYS A 53 4.06 18.64 5.44
N GLY A 54 4.82 19.22 6.38
CA GLY A 54 6.24 19.50 6.19
C GLY A 54 7.08 18.23 6.03
N VAL A 55 6.82 17.21 6.86
CA VAL A 55 7.55 15.93 6.82
C VAL A 55 7.30 15.21 5.50
N VAL A 56 6.03 15.04 5.10
CA VAL A 56 5.66 14.37 3.84
C VAL A 56 6.25 15.10 2.65
N ALA A 57 6.13 16.43 2.59
CA ALA A 57 6.67 17.21 1.48
C ALA A 57 8.19 17.09 1.37
N LYS A 58 8.91 17.15 2.50
CA LYS A 58 10.37 16.97 2.53
C LYS A 58 10.78 15.59 2.03
N LYS A 59 10.09 14.53 2.48
CA LYS A 59 10.38 13.15 2.08
C LYS A 59 10.05 12.88 0.62
N ARG A 60 8.97 13.48 0.09
CA ARG A 60 8.66 13.43 -1.34
C ARG A 60 9.77 14.03 -2.18
N THR A 61 10.26 15.23 -1.83
CA THR A 61 11.37 15.86 -2.55
C THR A 61 12.67 15.06 -2.46
N ALA A 62 12.96 14.44 -1.30
CA ALA A 62 14.12 13.56 -1.16
C ALA A 62 14.02 12.33 -2.08
N LEU A 63 12.83 11.72 -2.17
CA LEU A 63 12.54 10.62 -3.09
C LEU A 63 12.69 11.06 -4.55
N GLU A 64 12.08 12.18 -4.96
CA GLU A 64 12.19 12.75 -6.31
C GLU A 64 13.66 12.99 -6.71
N ASN A 65 14.48 13.51 -5.80
CA ASN A 65 15.91 13.71 -6.02
C ASN A 65 16.67 12.37 -6.16
N ALA A 66 16.34 11.37 -5.35
CA ALA A 66 16.96 10.04 -5.43
C ALA A 66 16.57 9.33 -6.73
N GLU A 67 15.32 9.46 -7.19
CA GLU A 67 14.87 8.98 -8.50
C GLU A 67 15.64 9.65 -9.63
N GLN A 68 15.84 10.96 -9.55
CA GLN A 68 16.57 11.67 -10.58
C GLN A 68 18.02 11.21 -10.65
N LYS A 69 18.69 10.97 -9.51
CA LYS A 69 20.05 10.41 -9.48
C LYS A 69 20.15 9.04 -10.13
N ILE A 70 19.14 8.19 -9.98
CA ILE A 70 19.08 6.90 -10.70
C ILE A 70 18.91 7.14 -12.20
N ARG A 71 18.01 8.05 -12.60
CA ARG A 71 17.71 8.32 -14.02
C ARG A 71 18.88 8.95 -14.77
N THR A 72 19.64 9.83 -14.12
CA THR A 72 20.77 10.54 -14.73
C THR A 72 22.12 9.89 -14.44
N GLY A 73 22.14 8.82 -13.65
CA GLY A 73 23.36 8.12 -13.27
C GLY A 73 23.99 7.40 -14.47
N PRO A 74 25.32 7.15 -14.45
CA PRO A 74 25.96 6.38 -15.49
C PRO A 74 25.39 4.95 -15.54
N GLY A 75 25.06 4.51 -16.76
CA GLY A 75 24.50 3.19 -17.09
C GLY A 75 23.05 3.28 -17.58
N ASP A 76 22.79 2.84 -18.81
CA ASP A 76 21.45 2.67 -19.39
C ASP A 76 20.69 1.57 -18.65
N PHE A 77 20.08 1.88 -17.52
CA PHE A 77 19.12 1.00 -16.89
C PHE A 77 17.80 1.76 -16.75
N PRO A 78 16.90 1.60 -17.74
CA PRO A 78 15.52 2.01 -17.55
C PRO A 78 14.98 1.28 -16.32
N TYR A 79 14.02 1.91 -15.64
CA TYR A 79 13.07 1.23 -14.76
C TYR A 79 12.99 -0.25 -15.11
N LEU A 80 13.51 -1.11 -14.21
CA LEU A 80 13.51 -2.55 -14.43
C LEU A 80 12.12 -2.93 -14.98
N PRO A 81 12.02 -3.53 -16.18
CA PRO A 81 10.73 -3.86 -16.75
C PRO A 81 9.92 -4.66 -15.72
N VAL A 82 8.58 -4.59 -15.80
CA VAL A 82 7.67 -5.27 -14.84
C VAL A 82 7.99 -6.77 -14.69
N ASN A 83 8.68 -7.35 -15.67
CA ASN A 83 9.15 -8.73 -15.73
C ASN A 83 10.70 -8.84 -15.67
N ALA A 84 11.39 -7.93 -15.00
CA ALA A 84 12.84 -8.00 -14.84
C ALA A 84 13.21 -9.17 -13.91
N SER A 85 14.28 -9.86 -14.25
CA SER A 85 14.74 -11.03 -13.50
C SER A 85 15.18 -10.64 -12.09
N ASP A 86 15.04 -11.55 -11.14
CA ASP A 86 15.57 -11.37 -9.78
C ASP A 86 17.07 -11.02 -9.79
N ASN A 87 17.82 -11.49 -10.80
CA ASN A 87 19.21 -11.11 -11.03
C ASN A 87 19.37 -9.62 -11.32
N ALA A 88 18.47 -9.03 -12.12
CA ALA A 88 18.47 -7.60 -12.41
C ALA A 88 18.06 -6.76 -11.17
N GLY A 89 17.11 -7.26 -10.37
CA GLY A 89 16.75 -6.65 -9.07
C GLY A 89 17.89 -6.71 -8.04
N ARG A 90 18.61 -7.84 -7.98
CA ARG A 90 19.82 -7.99 -7.14
C ARG A 90 20.97 -7.09 -7.60
N ALA A 91 21.20 -7.01 -8.91
CA ALA A 91 22.20 -6.12 -9.49
C ALA A 91 21.89 -4.64 -9.17
N PHE A 92 20.61 -4.25 -9.24
CA PHE A 92 20.16 -2.94 -8.81
C PHE A 92 20.48 -2.67 -7.33
N TRP A 93 20.17 -3.60 -6.43
CA TRP A 93 20.46 -3.46 -4.98
C TRP A 93 21.95 -3.27 -4.65
N ASN A 94 22.85 -3.79 -5.47
CA ASN A 94 24.29 -3.67 -5.23
C ASN A 94 24.85 -2.27 -5.53
N ARG A 95 24.06 -1.39 -6.16
CA ARG A 95 24.46 0.01 -6.39
C ARG A 95 24.19 0.90 -5.16
N PRO A 96 25.14 1.75 -4.75
CA PRO A 96 24.93 2.72 -3.67
C PRO A 96 23.70 3.63 -3.92
N GLU A 97 23.51 4.11 -5.16
CA GLU A 97 22.42 5.02 -5.49
C GLU A 97 21.04 4.35 -5.39
N ALA A 98 20.97 3.06 -5.74
CA ALA A 98 19.74 2.27 -5.59
C ALA A 98 19.38 2.05 -4.12
N ARG A 99 20.38 1.83 -3.25
CA ARG A 99 20.16 1.73 -1.80
C ARG A 99 19.66 3.05 -1.22
N ASP A 100 20.22 4.18 -1.65
CA ASP A 100 19.75 5.51 -1.26
C ASP A 100 18.28 5.72 -1.69
N TYR A 101 17.95 5.39 -2.94
CA TYR A 101 16.58 5.48 -3.44
C TYR A 101 15.58 4.63 -2.65
N ILE A 102 15.92 3.36 -2.38
CA ILE A 102 15.03 2.48 -1.62
C ILE A 102 14.84 3.00 -0.19
N ARG A 103 15.90 3.53 0.42
CA ARG A 103 15.84 4.16 1.74
C ARG A 103 14.92 5.39 1.73
N GLU A 104 15.08 6.30 0.78
CA GLU A 104 14.22 7.48 0.69
C GLU A 104 12.77 7.12 0.35
N ARG A 105 12.54 6.12 -0.51
CA ARG A 105 11.19 5.63 -0.83
C ARG A 105 10.51 5.00 0.40
N THR A 106 11.27 4.24 1.20
CA THR A 106 10.75 3.70 2.48
C THR A 106 10.46 4.81 3.48
N ALA A 107 11.37 5.78 3.63
CA ALA A 107 11.15 6.92 4.51
C ALA A 107 9.94 7.78 4.08
N PHE A 108 9.60 7.81 2.79
CA PHE A 108 8.38 8.42 2.30
C PHE A 108 7.13 7.61 2.69
N ILE A 109 7.15 6.28 2.55
CA ILE A 109 6.08 5.37 3.03
C ILE A 109 5.79 5.60 4.52
N GLU A 110 6.83 5.66 5.35
CA GLU A 110 6.70 5.92 6.79
C GLU A 110 6.14 7.32 7.12
N ALA A 111 6.46 8.32 6.28
CA ALA A 111 5.91 9.67 6.45
C ALA A 111 4.42 9.73 6.09
N LEU A 112 3.99 8.98 5.06
CA LEU A 112 2.58 8.87 4.66
C LEU A 112 1.74 8.20 5.75
N ASP A 113 2.29 7.16 6.40
CA ASP A 113 1.60 6.39 7.44
C ASP A 113 1.06 7.25 8.58
N LYS A 114 1.79 8.33 8.92
CA LYS A 114 1.44 9.27 9.99
C LYS A 114 0.22 10.15 9.68
N VAL A 115 -0.27 10.17 8.44
CA VAL A 115 -1.37 11.06 8.00
C VAL A 115 -2.69 10.29 7.85
N ASN A 116 -2.63 9.02 7.42
CA ASN A 116 -3.75 8.07 7.51
C ASN A 116 -5.02 8.47 6.71
N THR A 117 -4.88 9.06 5.52
CA THR A 117 -5.99 9.39 4.60
C THR A 117 -6.09 8.37 3.46
N TYR A 118 -7.11 8.47 2.61
CA TYR A 118 -7.21 7.63 1.41
C TYR A 118 -5.96 7.78 0.51
N ASP A 119 -5.60 9.01 0.14
CA ASP A 119 -4.46 9.28 -0.73
C ASP A 119 -3.14 8.77 -0.12
N THR A 120 -2.97 8.82 1.21
CA THR A 120 -1.74 8.33 1.84
C THR A 120 -1.64 6.81 1.73
N VAL A 121 -2.74 6.09 1.95
CA VAL A 121 -2.77 4.63 1.88
C VAL A 121 -2.59 4.13 0.46
N ASP A 122 -3.24 4.80 -0.49
CA ASP A 122 -3.11 4.50 -1.92
C ASP A 122 -1.65 4.67 -2.37
N ALA A 123 -1.04 5.82 -2.04
CA ALA A 123 0.37 6.08 -2.33
C ALA A 123 1.31 5.10 -1.60
N GLN A 124 1.05 4.77 -0.33
CA GLN A 124 1.83 3.76 0.40
C GLN A 124 1.79 2.42 -0.33
N LEU A 125 0.61 1.96 -0.74
CA LEU A 125 0.46 0.69 -1.44
C LEU A 125 1.18 0.71 -2.79
N GLU A 126 1.09 1.80 -3.55
CA GLU A 126 1.83 1.97 -4.81
C GLU A 126 3.34 1.86 -4.58
N HIS A 127 3.89 2.55 -3.56
CA HIS A 127 5.31 2.50 -3.28
C HIS A 127 5.77 1.14 -2.75
N VAL A 128 5.01 0.50 -1.87
CA VAL A 128 5.29 -0.85 -1.36
C VAL A 128 5.31 -1.85 -2.51
N MET A 129 4.29 -1.87 -3.36
CA MET A 129 4.21 -2.80 -4.49
C MET A 129 5.30 -2.53 -5.53
N GLY A 130 5.63 -1.25 -5.77
CA GLY A 130 6.74 -0.88 -6.63
C GLY A 130 8.09 -1.40 -6.11
N LEU A 131 8.36 -1.26 -4.82
CA LEU A 131 9.58 -1.79 -4.20
C LEU A 131 9.63 -3.33 -4.20
N LEU A 132 8.52 -4.00 -3.92
CA LEU A 132 8.45 -5.47 -3.96
C LEU A 132 8.70 -6.03 -5.37
N ARG A 133 8.25 -5.32 -6.42
CA ARG A 133 8.55 -5.68 -7.82
C ARG A 133 10.03 -5.48 -8.18
N LEU A 134 10.63 -4.40 -7.71
CA LEU A 134 12.05 -4.11 -7.93
C LEU A 134 12.97 -5.04 -7.13
N TYR A 135 12.53 -5.44 -5.94
CA TYR A 135 13.33 -6.19 -4.98
C TYR A 135 12.49 -7.26 -4.26
N ARG A 136 12.39 -8.43 -4.90
CA ARG A 136 11.58 -9.56 -4.41
C ARG A 136 12.12 -10.16 -3.11
N GLY A 137 13.43 -10.08 -2.89
CA GLY A 137 14.10 -10.57 -1.67
C GLY A 137 13.52 -10.00 -0.38
N ASP A 138 12.99 -8.77 -0.43
CA ASP A 138 12.21 -8.16 0.64
C ASP A 138 12.88 -8.23 2.02
N ASN A 139 14.19 -7.97 2.08
CA ASN A 139 14.95 -7.87 3.33
C ASN A 139 14.40 -6.79 4.27
N MET A 140 13.74 -5.76 3.73
CA MET A 140 13.09 -4.69 4.50
C MET A 140 11.67 -5.04 4.98
N LYS A 141 11.17 -6.25 4.67
CA LYS A 141 9.87 -6.76 5.11
C LYS A 141 8.68 -5.87 4.72
N LEU A 142 8.76 -5.21 3.56
CA LEU A 142 7.69 -4.41 2.96
C LEU A 142 6.44 -5.26 2.68
N ARG A 143 6.59 -6.58 2.52
CA ARG A 143 5.45 -7.51 2.43
C ARG A 143 4.51 -7.45 3.63
N ASN A 144 4.98 -7.00 4.79
CA ASN A 144 4.16 -6.88 5.99
C ASN A 144 3.19 -5.69 5.93
N TRP A 145 3.44 -4.72 5.05
CA TRP A 145 2.61 -3.51 4.90
C TRP A 145 1.49 -3.71 3.88
N ALA A 146 1.77 -4.37 2.76
CA ALA A 146 0.82 -4.43 1.63
C ALA A 146 -0.59 -4.95 2.00
N PRO A 147 -0.74 -6.04 2.79
CA PRO A 147 -2.07 -6.58 3.08
C PRO A 147 -2.98 -5.61 3.82
N SER A 148 -2.47 -4.94 4.86
CA SER A 148 -3.28 -4.02 5.67
C SER A 148 -3.68 -2.77 4.88
N LEU A 149 -2.80 -2.29 4.00
CA LEU A 149 -3.09 -1.18 3.08
C LEU A 149 -4.19 -1.57 2.08
N MET A 150 -4.14 -2.78 1.51
CA MET A 150 -5.18 -3.28 0.60
C MET A 150 -6.55 -3.35 1.28
N LEU A 151 -6.64 -3.87 2.51
CA LEU A 151 -7.91 -3.91 3.25
C LEU A 151 -8.49 -2.52 3.50
N ARG A 152 -7.64 -1.56 3.85
CA ARG A 152 -8.05 -0.16 4.11
C ARG A 152 -8.61 0.54 2.87
N LEU A 153 -8.16 0.12 1.68
CA LEU A 153 -8.64 0.57 0.37
C LEU A 153 -9.80 -0.29 -0.19
N ASN A 154 -10.36 -1.21 0.60
CA ASN A 154 -11.41 -2.12 0.16
C ASN A 154 -11.00 -3.06 -1.00
N ARG A 155 -9.71 -3.38 -1.11
CA ARG A 155 -9.15 -4.28 -2.14
C ARG A 155 -9.04 -5.71 -1.60
N ASP A 156 -10.18 -6.25 -1.18
CA ASP A 156 -10.25 -7.48 -0.37
C ASP A 156 -9.73 -8.72 -1.12
N GLN A 157 -10.14 -8.89 -2.38
CA GLN A 157 -9.68 -10.01 -3.21
C GLN A 157 -8.17 -9.97 -3.43
N GLU A 158 -7.63 -8.78 -3.72
CA GLU A 158 -6.19 -8.60 -3.91
C GLU A 158 -5.41 -8.84 -2.61
N CYS A 159 -5.96 -8.43 -1.48
CA CYS A 159 -5.38 -8.71 -0.16
C CYS A 159 -5.27 -10.21 0.08
N TYR A 160 -6.35 -10.95 -0.17
CA TYR A 160 -6.35 -12.40 0.00
C TYR A 160 -5.37 -13.10 -0.95
N ASP A 161 -5.41 -12.76 -2.25
CA ASP A 161 -4.52 -13.33 -3.26
C ASP A 161 -3.05 -13.07 -2.92
N PHE A 162 -2.73 -11.87 -2.42
CA PHE A 162 -1.39 -11.50 -1.99
C PHE A 162 -0.92 -12.33 -0.78
N ILE A 163 -1.75 -12.41 0.27
CA ILE A 163 -1.43 -13.21 1.47
C ILE A 163 -1.23 -14.67 1.08
N LYS A 164 -2.16 -15.23 0.28
CA LYS A 164 -2.10 -16.62 -0.17
C LYS A 164 -0.81 -16.90 -0.93
N TRP A 165 -0.42 -16.02 -1.84
CA TRP A 165 0.82 -16.18 -2.59
C TRP A 165 2.04 -16.24 -1.69
N TRP A 166 2.19 -15.28 -0.76
CA TRP A 166 3.37 -15.22 0.12
C TRP A 166 3.50 -16.41 1.06
N ILE A 167 2.39 -17.09 1.34
CA ILE A 167 2.34 -18.24 2.25
C ILE A 167 2.65 -19.55 1.52
N ASN A 168 2.16 -19.68 0.27
CA ASN A 168 2.43 -20.83 -0.59
C ASN A 168 3.76 -20.72 -1.34
N MET A 169 4.50 -19.61 -1.13
CA MET A 169 5.76 -19.36 -1.80
C MET A 169 6.83 -20.33 -1.29
N SER A 170 7.44 -21.06 -2.22
CA SER A 170 8.61 -21.91 -1.99
C SER A 170 9.91 -21.15 -2.25
N TYR A 171 11.05 -21.71 -1.82
CA TYR A 171 12.36 -21.13 -2.14
C TYR A 171 12.61 -21.06 -3.67
N GLU A 172 12.02 -21.96 -4.44
CA GLU A 172 12.13 -21.99 -5.91
C GLU A 172 11.43 -20.81 -6.60
N ASP A 173 10.50 -20.14 -5.92
CA ASP A 173 9.80 -18.97 -6.46
C ASP A 173 10.67 -17.68 -6.45
N TYR A 174 11.84 -17.73 -5.79
CA TYR A 174 12.91 -16.72 -5.91
C TYR A 174 13.84 -16.97 -7.11
N ASN A 175 13.68 -18.09 -7.83
CA ASN A 175 14.49 -18.37 -9.01
C ASN A 175 14.15 -17.36 -10.12
N PRO A 176 15.12 -16.59 -10.63
CA PRO A 176 14.92 -15.66 -11.74
C PRO A 176 14.30 -16.28 -12.99
N GLU A 177 14.37 -17.60 -13.17
CA GLU A 177 13.77 -18.33 -14.30
C GLU A 177 12.26 -18.55 -14.13
N ASN A 178 11.74 -18.46 -12.90
CA ASN A 178 10.33 -18.66 -12.55
C ASN A 178 9.52 -17.34 -12.57
N MET A 179 9.88 -16.40 -13.44
CA MET A 179 9.30 -15.05 -13.48
C MET A 179 7.77 -14.98 -13.58
N GLY A 180 7.14 -15.95 -14.25
CA GLY A 180 5.69 -16.03 -14.37
C GLY A 180 4.97 -16.44 -13.07
N ARG A 181 5.70 -16.81 -12.02
CA ARG A 181 5.14 -17.26 -10.75
C ARG A 181 5.00 -16.17 -9.70
N TYR A 182 5.63 -15.00 -9.87
CA TYR A 182 5.60 -13.94 -8.85
C TYR A 182 4.23 -13.25 -8.75
N LEU A 183 3.62 -13.28 -7.55
CA LEU A 183 2.29 -12.73 -7.25
C LEU A 183 1.20 -13.09 -8.29
N ASN A 184 1.29 -14.31 -8.83
CA ASN A 184 0.45 -14.78 -9.94
C ASN A 184 -0.90 -15.36 -9.50
N ILE A 185 -1.12 -15.58 -8.20
CA ILE A 185 -2.43 -15.98 -7.69
C ILE A 185 -3.42 -14.82 -7.92
N LYS A 186 -4.56 -15.15 -8.51
CA LYS A 186 -5.68 -14.23 -8.79
C LYS A 186 -7.00 -14.95 -8.55
N ASN A 187 -7.97 -14.25 -7.96
CA ASN A 187 -9.33 -14.74 -7.73
C ASN A 187 -9.37 -16.05 -6.92
N ALA A 188 -8.44 -16.23 -5.99
CA ALA A 188 -8.46 -17.40 -5.13
C ALA A 188 -9.69 -17.36 -4.22
N ASN A 189 -10.20 -18.54 -3.85
CA ASN A 189 -11.39 -18.68 -3.02
C ASN A 189 -11.12 -18.21 -1.58
N ALA A 190 -11.51 -16.97 -1.27
CA ALA A 190 -11.39 -16.39 0.07
C ALA A 190 -12.23 -17.10 1.15
N PHE A 191 -13.15 -18.00 0.78
CA PHE A 191 -13.98 -18.79 1.70
C PHE A 191 -13.48 -20.22 1.90
N GLU A 192 -12.30 -20.58 1.38
CA GLU A 192 -11.71 -21.89 1.67
C GLU A 192 -11.52 -22.10 3.19
N ARG A 193 -11.69 -23.37 3.60
CA ARG A 193 -11.84 -23.78 4.99
C ARG A 193 -10.53 -23.66 5.77
N ASP A 194 -9.46 -24.17 5.17
CA ASP A 194 -8.11 -24.12 5.71
C ASP A 194 -7.16 -23.70 4.59
N PRO A 195 -6.68 -22.46 4.60
CA PRO A 195 -5.36 -22.20 4.05
C PRO A 195 -4.37 -22.88 5.00
N VAL A 196 -4.13 -24.18 4.78
CA VAL A 196 -3.35 -25.11 5.64
C VAL A 196 -1.97 -24.57 6.04
N GLU A 197 -1.48 -23.54 5.36
CA GLU A 197 -0.16 -22.93 5.56
C GLU A 197 -0.18 -21.59 6.31
N LEU A 198 -1.35 -21.02 6.64
CA LEU A 198 -1.44 -19.73 7.35
C LEU A 198 -0.87 -19.77 8.78
N THR A 199 -0.68 -20.98 9.33
CA THR A 199 -0.07 -21.25 10.64
C THR A 199 1.35 -21.82 10.53
N GLY A 200 1.97 -21.78 9.35
CA GLY A 200 3.36 -22.19 9.18
C GLY A 200 4.33 -21.34 10.02
N LEU A 201 5.46 -21.93 10.45
CA LEU A 201 6.44 -21.33 11.35
C LEU A 201 7.03 -19.98 10.86
N PHE A 202 6.90 -19.69 9.57
CA PHE A 202 7.50 -18.52 8.92
C PHE A 202 6.48 -17.48 8.44
N THR A 203 5.19 -17.67 8.69
CA THR A 203 4.16 -16.71 8.29
C THR A 203 4.24 -15.46 9.17
N PRO A 204 4.42 -14.25 8.60
CA PRO A 204 4.51 -13.03 9.39
C PRO A 204 3.22 -12.74 10.16
N LEU A 205 3.33 -12.30 11.42
CA LEU A 205 2.18 -11.92 12.24
C LEU A 205 1.26 -10.89 11.54
N ALA A 206 1.84 -9.96 10.79
CA ALA A 206 1.07 -8.97 10.02
C ALA A 206 0.11 -9.62 9.00
N HIS A 207 0.52 -10.74 8.38
CA HIS A 207 -0.31 -11.48 7.43
C HIS A 207 -1.45 -12.21 8.14
N ILE A 208 -1.14 -12.88 9.27
CA ILE A 208 -2.14 -13.57 10.10
C ILE A 208 -3.20 -12.58 10.61
N THR A 209 -2.77 -11.45 11.16
CA THR A 209 -3.67 -10.40 11.65
C THR A 209 -4.55 -9.86 10.52
N THR A 210 -3.95 -9.54 9.37
CA THR A 210 -4.71 -9.01 8.23
C THR A 210 -5.70 -10.04 7.69
N PHE A 211 -5.28 -11.30 7.55
CA PHE A 211 -6.16 -12.38 7.12
C PHE A 211 -7.35 -12.56 8.07
N THR A 212 -7.10 -12.51 9.38
CA THR A 212 -8.14 -12.60 10.40
C THR A 212 -9.14 -11.45 10.26
N LEU A 213 -8.66 -10.22 10.08
CA LEU A 213 -9.51 -9.05 9.85
C LEU A 213 -10.33 -9.18 8.56
N LEU A 214 -9.74 -9.72 7.48
CA LEU A 214 -10.45 -9.99 6.25
C LEU A 214 -11.58 -11.01 6.44
N LYS A 215 -11.32 -12.13 7.13
CA LYS A 215 -12.35 -13.15 7.43
C LYS A 215 -13.49 -12.57 8.27
N VAL A 216 -13.17 -11.73 9.26
CA VAL A 216 -14.18 -11.01 10.05
C VAL A 216 -15.01 -10.08 9.16
N LYS A 217 -14.36 -9.32 8.28
CA LYS A 217 -15.05 -8.43 7.33
C LYS A 217 -16.02 -9.21 6.43
N LEU A 218 -15.56 -10.29 5.80
CA LEU A 218 -16.38 -11.15 4.95
C LEU A 218 -17.58 -11.75 5.71
N LEU A 219 -17.39 -12.16 6.96
CA LEU A 219 -18.48 -12.65 7.80
C LEU A 219 -19.53 -11.56 8.07
N LEU A 220 -19.10 -10.35 8.43
CA LEU A 220 -19.99 -9.22 8.65
C LEU A 220 -20.78 -8.86 7.38
N ASP A 221 -20.13 -8.84 6.22
CA ASP A 221 -20.78 -8.58 4.94
C ASP A 221 -21.84 -9.64 4.62
N LEU A 222 -21.53 -10.93 4.83
CA LEU A 222 -22.50 -12.02 4.66
C LEU A 222 -23.71 -11.89 5.61
N MET A 223 -23.48 -11.47 6.86
CA MET A 223 -24.56 -11.22 7.82
C MET A 223 -25.46 -10.06 7.38
N LEU A 224 -24.87 -8.97 6.90
CA LEU A 224 -25.61 -7.82 6.38
C LEU A 224 -26.43 -8.18 5.14
N CYS A 225 -25.90 -9.01 4.23
CA CYS A 225 -26.64 -9.52 3.08
C CYS A 225 -27.87 -10.35 3.47
N LYS A 226 -27.81 -11.12 4.57
CA LYS A 226 -28.96 -11.88 5.07
C LYS A 226 -30.04 -10.98 5.66
N ILE A 227 -29.65 -9.93 6.39
CA ILE A 227 -30.58 -8.98 7.01
C ILE A 227 -31.35 -8.19 5.94
N ARG A 228 -30.70 -7.79 4.84
CA ARG A 228 -31.33 -7.01 3.76
C ARG A 228 -32.27 -7.82 2.84
N ARG A 229 -32.35 -9.14 3.00
CA ARG A 229 -33.22 -10.03 2.22
C ARG A 229 -34.54 -10.40 2.94
N VAL A 230 -34.76 -9.84 4.14
CA VAL A 230 -35.99 -9.94 4.92
C VAL A 230 -36.67 -8.58 4.92
#